data_AF-A0AAI9AFR5-F1
#
_entry.id   AF-A0AAI9AFR5-F1
#
_cell.length_a   1.000
_cell.length_b   1.000
_cell.length_c   1.000
_cell.angle_alpha   90.00
_cell.angle_beta   90.00
_cell.angle_gamma   90.00
#
_symmetry.space_group_name_H-M   'P 1'
#
loop_
_entity.id
_entity.type
_entity.pdbx_description
1 polymer ?
#
loop_
_entity_poly.entity_id
_entity_poly.type
_entity_poly.pdbx_seq_one_letter_code
_entity_poly.pdbx_strand_id
1 'polypeptide(L)'
;MKIEMFIDNYFKEIEEILISQTSFLNKTKKEVSEIDFIFLKKFIDTAVKFLFEIDDKILDGLNGKIYDEINYLYKIYKKYKKESSYPEVIYYKYLDKIDEYATLQKKYKDLREYLEISTKNINLLENKLKKIKEGTTEYKKLKGTYVDAVYEYSNIKKEFYETKEKLEYIEELNKKKFLRLFILKRDEIMPKFEKLLNIKIYYFEKLLWISASKSRDIVNYFTNSNIDIDFSTKTFIKYYLKHIDTEKTNQEFIDYLKKALLVLK
;
A
#
# COMPACT_ATOMS: atom_id res chain seq x y z
N MET A 1 17.09 -9.08 -13.50
CA MET A 1 17.37 -8.47 -12.18
C MET A 1 17.53 -9.55 -11.11
N LYS A 2 18.47 -9.44 -10.15
CA LYS A 2 18.59 -10.41 -9.04
C LYS A 2 17.55 -10.16 -7.95
N ILE A 3 17.09 -11.22 -7.26
CA ILE A 3 16.09 -11.14 -6.16
C ILE A 3 16.56 -10.17 -5.08
N GLU A 4 17.80 -10.34 -4.61
CA GLU A 4 18.36 -9.56 -3.50
C GLU A 4 18.39 -8.07 -3.85
N MET A 5 18.86 -7.73 -5.05
CA MET A 5 18.87 -6.34 -5.54
C MET A 5 17.46 -5.73 -5.64
N PHE A 6 16.45 -6.53 -6.01
CA PHE A 6 15.07 -6.05 -6.04
C PHE A 6 14.53 -5.74 -4.66
N ILE A 7 14.77 -6.65 -3.71
CA ILE A 7 14.32 -6.48 -2.33
C ILE A 7 15.01 -5.28 -1.69
N ASP A 8 16.32 -5.11 -1.89
CA ASP A 8 17.07 -3.95 -1.38
C ASP A 8 16.54 -2.64 -1.99
N ASN A 9 16.34 -2.60 -3.30
CA ASN A 9 15.77 -1.42 -3.96
C ASN A 9 14.33 -1.13 -3.50
N TYR A 10 13.54 -2.15 -3.19
CA TYR A 10 12.18 -2.00 -2.68
C TYR A 10 12.18 -1.31 -1.31
N PHE A 11 13.08 -1.69 -0.39
CA PHE A 11 13.14 -1.13 0.97
C PHE A 11 14.06 0.10 1.12
N LYS A 12 14.82 0.45 0.08
CA LYS A 12 15.81 1.53 0.08
C LYS A 12 15.32 2.84 0.72
N GLU A 13 14.12 3.31 0.35
CA GLU A 13 13.52 4.55 0.90
C GLU A 13 13.44 4.50 2.44
N ILE A 14 12.97 3.38 3.01
CA ILE A 14 12.86 3.24 4.47
C ILE A 14 14.24 3.10 5.12
N GLU A 15 15.15 2.34 4.51
CA GLU A 15 16.49 2.15 5.06
C GLU A 15 17.26 3.47 5.13
N GLU A 16 17.22 4.28 4.08
CA GLU A 16 17.85 5.60 4.05
C GLU A 16 17.28 6.52 5.15
N ILE A 17 15.96 6.49 5.37
CA ILE A 17 15.33 7.23 6.46
C ILE A 17 15.83 6.72 7.82
N LEU A 18 15.83 5.41 8.05
CA LEU A 18 16.30 4.82 9.31
C LEU A 18 17.77 5.15 9.59
N ILE A 19 18.62 5.10 8.57
CA ILE A 19 20.03 5.48 8.67
C ILE A 19 20.14 6.96 9.08
N SER A 20 19.43 7.85 8.39
CA SER A 20 19.44 9.29 8.69
C SER A 20 18.96 9.62 10.12
N GLN A 21 18.05 8.80 10.67
CA GLN A 21 17.44 9.00 11.99
C GLN A 21 18.11 8.16 13.10
N THR A 22 19.20 7.46 12.80
CA THR A 22 19.88 6.57 13.76
C THR A 22 20.37 7.33 15.00
N SER A 23 20.91 8.54 14.82
CA SER A 23 21.37 9.39 15.92
C SER A 23 20.21 9.81 16.84
N PHE A 24 19.05 10.15 16.28
CA PHE A 24 17.83 10.46 17.00
C PHE A 24 17.33 9.24 17.80
N LEU A 25 17.24 8.07 17.16
CA LEU A 25 16.81 6.83 17.81
C LEU A 25 17.71 6.43 18.98
N ASN A 26 19.02 6.60 18.84
CA ASN A 26 19.97 6.26 19.89
C ASN A 26 19.83 7.18 21.12
N LYS A 27 19.53 8.47 20.92
CA LYS A 27 19.31 9.43 22.00
C LYS A 27 17.99 9.20 22.74
N THR A 28 16.96 8.74 22.04
CA THR A 28 15.58 8.62 22.55
C THR A 28 15.22 7.19 23.02
N LYS A 29 16.17 6.25 22.97
CA LYS A 29 15.99 4.82 23.29
C LYS A 29 15.33 4.52 24.64
N LYS A 30 15.42 5.43 25.61
CA LYS A 30 14.90 5.27 26.99
C LYS A 30 13.48 5.82 27.21
N GLU A 31 12.92 6.59 26.27
CA GLU A 31 11.65 7.32 26.45
C GLU A 31 10.52 6.76 25.57
N VAL A 32 10.55 5.46 25.29
CA VAL A 32 9.49 4.84 24.49
C VAL A 32 8.39 4.37 25.43
N SER A 33 7.32 5.16 25.50
CA SER A 33 6.06 4.71 26.07
C SER A 33 5.59 3.42 25.39
N GLU A 34 5.03 2.48 26.16
CA GLU A 34 4.38 1.27 25.62
C GLU A 34 3.12 1.59 24.79
N ILE A 35 2.70 2.85 24.77
CA ILE A 35 1.55 3.33 24.02
C ILE A 35 1.86 3.34 22.51
N ASP A 36 0.93 2.77 21.74
CA ASP A 36 0.91 2.86 20.28
C ASP A 36 0.39 4.26 19.85
N PHE A 37 1.32 5.20 19.71
CA PHE A 37 1.04 6.54 19.19
C PHE A 37 0.73 6.56 17.70
N ILE A 38 1.15 5.55 16.93
CA ILE A 38 0.71 5.39 15.53
C ILE A 38 -0.81 5.19 15.50
N PHE A 39 -1.35 4.38 16.42
CA PHE A 39 -2.78 4.24 16.60
C PHE A 39 -3.44 5.59 16.96
N LEU A 40 -2.84 6.41 17.82
CA LEU A 40 -3.36 7.72 18.23
C LEU A 40 -3.24 8.82 17.16
N LYS A 41 -2.50 8.58 16.06
CA LYS A 41 -2.21 9.61 15.04
C LYS A 41 -3.46 10.30 14.49
N LYS A 42 -4.53 9.54 14.22
CA LYS A 42 -5.79 10.10 13.70
C LYS A 42 -6.41 11.11 14.67
N PHE A 43 -6.37 10.82 15.96
CA PHE A 43 -6.82 11.77 16.97
C PHE A 43 -5.88 12.97 17.09
N ILE A 44 -4.56 12.76 17.07
CA ILE A 44 -3.58 13.85 17.13
C ILE A 44 -3.80 14.83 15.96
N ASP A 45 -4.09 14.34 14.75
CA ASP A 45 -4.46 15.20 13.61
C ASP A 45 -5.74 16.02 13.85
N THR A 46 -6.70 15.42 14.57
CA THR A 46 -7.95 16.10 14.94
C THR A 46 -7.66 17.19 15.98
N ALA A 47 -6.82 16.90 16.98
CA ALA A 47 -6.38 17.86 17.98
C ALA A 47 -5.61 19.02 17.36
N VAL A 48 -4.67 18.74 16.44
CA VAL A 48 -3.93 19.79 15.73
C VAL A 48 -4.87 20.74 15.00
N LYS A 49 -5.83 20.21 14.23
CA LYS A 49 -6.80 21.05 13.49
C LYS A 49 -7.63 21.91 14.44
N PHE A 50 -8.15 21.31 15.50
CA PHE A 50 -8.96 22.01 16.50
C PHE A 50 -8.16 23.13 17.18
N LEU A 51 -6.93 22.86 17.60
CA LEU A 51 -6.09 23.88 18.24
C LEU A 51 -5.69 24.98 17.25
N PHE A 52 -5.43 24.64 15.99
CA PHE A 52 -5.10 25.59 14.94
C PHE A 52 -6.28 26.53 14.59
N GLU A 53 -7.52 26.05 14.70
CA GLU A 53 -8.71 26.90 14.56
C GLU A 53 -8.84 27.95 15.67
N ILE A 54 -8.21 27.72 16.84
CA ILE A 54 -8.20 28.64 17.97
C ILE A 54 -6.98 29.57 17.92
N ASP A 55 -5.80 29.01 17.61
CA ASP A 55 -4.53 29.73 17.50
C ASP A 55 -3.75 29.21 16.27
N ASP A 56 -3.74 30.00 15.20
CA ASP A 56 -3.10 29.67 13.94
C ASP A 56 -1.57 29.57 14.03
N LYS A 57 -0.97 30.08 15.11
CA LYS A 57 0.49 30.01 15.36
C LYS A 57 0.91 28.74 16.08
N ILE A 58 -0.04 27.86 16.45
CA ILE A 58 0.28 26.63 17.19
C ILE A 58 1.24 25.70 16.40
N LEU A 59 1.25 25.81 15.07
CA LEU A 59 2.14 25.06 14.18
C LEU A 59 3.38 25.85 13.72
N ASP A 60 3.65 27.03 14.26
CA ASP A 60 4.83 27.79 13.87
C ASP A 60 6.13 27.11 14.32
N GLY A 61 7.20 27.33 13.53
CA GLY A 61 8.55 26.92 13.89
C GLY A 61 8.72 25.41 14.01
N LEU A 62 9.01 24.93 15.23
CA LEU A 62 9.35 23.53 15.48
C LEU A 62 8.14 22.60 15.37
N ASN A 63 6.94 23.06 15.78
CA ASN A 63 5.72 22.26 15.75
C ASN A 63 5.37 21.83 14.33
N GLY A 64 5.29 22.79 13.41
CA GLY A 64 4.98 22.52 12.01
C GLY A 64 6.02 21.61 11.35
N LYS A 65 7.31 21.86 11.57
CA LYS A 65 8.38 21.02 11.01
C LYS A 65 8.28 19.55 11.45
N ILE A 66 8.03 19.31 12.74
CA ILE A 66 7.86 17.95 13.25
C ILE A 66 6.56 17.33 12.74
N TYR A 67 5.47 18.11 12.70
CA TYR A 67 4.19 17.65 12.18
C TYR A 67 4.27 17.20 10.72
N ASP A 68 4.92 18.00 9.88
CA ASP A 68 5.15 17.70 8.47
C ASP A 68 6.04 16.46 8.29
N GLU A 69 7.12 16.35 9.07
CA GLU A 69 7.98 15.16 9.08
C GLU A 69 7.16 13.90 9.44
N ILE A 70 6.34 13.95 10.49
CA ILE A 70 5.49 12.84 10.89
C ILE A 70 4.50 12.48 9.79
N ASN A 71 3.86 13.46 9.14
CA ASN A 71 2.91 13.21 8.07
C ASN A 71 3.58 12.53 6.87
N TYR A 72 4.79 12.97 6.51
CA TYR A 72 5.62 12.32 5.49
C TYR A 72 5.95 10.87 5.86
N LEU A 73 6.47 10.63 7.07
CA LEU A 73 6.80 9.29 7.55
C LEU A 73 5.58 8.37 7.63
N TYR A 74 4.44 8.90 8.09
CA TYR A 74 3.18 8.15 8.19
C TYR A 74 2.62 7.76 6.81
N LYS A 75 2.79 8.60 5.79
CA LYS A 75 2.45 8.28 4.41
C LYS A 75 3.28 7.10 3.88
N ILE A 76 4.59 7.13 4.12
CA ILE A 76 5.50 6.03 3.76
C ILE A 76 5.12 4.76 4.51
N TYR A 77 4.88 4.86 5.82
CA TYR A 77 4.44 3.76 6.65
C TYR A 77 3.20 3.07 6.08
N LYS A 78 2.15 3.83 5.76
CA LYS A 78 0.91 3.30 5.19
C LYS A 78 1.13 2.59 3.85
N LYS A 79 1.92 3.20 2.96
CA LYS A 79 2.31 2.61 1.67
C LYS A 79 2.95 1.25 1.88
N TYR A 80 4.01 1.18 2.67
CA TYR A 80 4.76 -0.07 2.88
C TYR A 80 3.99 -1.11 3.68
N LYS A 81 3.26 -0.72 4.73
CA LYS A 81 2.42 -1.64 5.49
C LYS A 81 1.37 -2.31 4.61
N LYS A 82 0.71 -1.54 3.74
CA LYS A 82 -0.28 -2.08 2.79
C LYS A 82 0.38 -2.99 1.76
N GLU A 83 1.43 -2.53 1.09
CA GLU A 83 2.06 -3.27 -0.02
C GLU A 83 2.76 -4.55 0.47
N SER A 84 3.44 -4.50 1.61
CA SER A 84 4.16 -5.65 2.18
C SER A 84 3.28 -6.66 2.92
N SER A 85 1.99 -6.35 3.09
CA SER A 85 0.98 -7.30 3.58
C SER A 85 0.64 -8.38 2.54
N TYR A 86 0.97 -8.15 1.28
CA TYR A 86 0.75 -9.09 0.18
C TYR A 86 2.06 -9.36 -0.58
N PRO A 87 3.02 -10.11 0.01
CA PRO A 87 4.32 -10.40 -0.58
C PRO A 87 4.23 -11.02 -1.99
N GLU A 88 3.17 -11.77 -2.29
CA GLU A 88 2.91 -12.37 -3.58
C GLU A 88 2.70 -11.33 -4.67
N VAL A 89 2.02 -10.23 -4.36
CA VAL A 89 1.84 -9.11 -5.32
C VAL A 89 3.20 -8.47 -5.63
N ILE A 90 4.06 -8.35 -4.62
CA ILE A 90 5.41 -7.81 -4.81
C ILE A 90 6.30 -8.78 -5.58
N TYR A 91 6.08 -10.08 -5.43
CA TYR A 91 6.75 -11.10 -6.23
C TYR A 91 6.43 -10.95 -7.73
N TYR A 92 5.18 -10.72 -8.09
CA TYR A 92 4.84 -10.45 -9.50
C TYR A 92 5.49 -9.16 -10.03
N LYS A 93 5.59 -8.11 -9.21
CA LYS A 93 6.36 -6.90 -9.57
C LYS A 93 7.85 -7.21 -9.82
N TYR A 94 8.42 -8.19 -9.11
CA TYR A 94 9.79 -8.66 -9.34
C TYR A 94 9.91 -9.45 -10.65
N LEU A 95 8.95 -10.34 -10.93
CA LEU A 95 8.92 -11.10 -12.18
C LEU A 95 8.88 -10.18 -13.41
N ASP A 96 8.13 -9.08 -13.35
CA ASP A 96 8.10 -8.05 -14.42
C ASP A 96 9.46 -7.36 -14.65
N LYS A 97 10.44 -7.52 -13.73
CA LYS A 97 11.83 -7.05 -13.89
C LYS A 97 12.80 -8.11 -14.39
N ILE A 98 12.30 -9.30 -14.70
CA ILE A 98 13.05 -10.36 -15.39
C ILE A 98 12.71 -10.24 -16.87
N ASP A 99 13.68 -9.82 -17.69
CA ASP A 99 13.47 -9.54 -19.12
C ASP A 99 12.87 -10.74 -19.88
N GLU A 100 13.33 -11.95 -19.56
CA GLU A 100 12.78 -13.19 -20.12
C GLU A 100 11.30 -13.38 -19.77
N TYR A 101 10.93 -13.18 -18.50
CA TYR A 101 9.54 -13.30 -18.04
C TYR A 101 8.65 -12.25 -18.71
N ALA A 102 9.09 -10.99 -18.74
CA ALA A 102 8.34 -9.90 -19.39
C ALA A 102 8.14 -10.18 -20.89
N THR A 103 9.16 -10.71 -21.56
CA THR A 103 9.08 -11.10 -22.98
C THR A 103 8.10 -12.24 -23.21
N LEU A 104 8.16 -13.29 -22.37
CA LEU A 104 7.24 -14.43 -22.43
C LEU A 104 5.80 -14.02 -22.10
N GLN A 105 5.61 -13.10 -21.15
CA GLN A 105 4.28 -12.61 -20.76
C GLN A 105 3.64 -11.81 -21.91
N LYS A 106 4.42 -10.97 -22.61
CA LYS A 106 3.95 -10.30 -23.83
C LYS A 106 3.60 -11.32 -24.91
N LYS A 107 4.50 -12.26 -25.20
CA LYS A 107 4.27 -13.31 -26.19
C LYS A 107 3.02 -14.14 -25.87
N TYR A 108 2.81 -14.50 -24.61
CA TYR A 108 1.63 -15.23 -24.15
C TYR A 108 0.34 -14.46 -24.40
N LYS A 109 0.34 -13.14 -24.14
CA LYS A 109 -0.80 -12.27 -24.41
C LYS A 109 -1.09 -12.18 -25.92
N ASP A 110 -0.06 -11.99 -26.74
CA ASP A 110 -0.21 -11.91 -28.19
C ASP A 110 -0.75 -13.24 -28.76
N LEU A 111 -0.21 -14.39 -28.33
CA LEU A 111 -0.69 -15.71 -28.73
C LEU A 111 -2.15 -15.95 -28.32
N ARG A 112 -2.56 -15.50 -27.13
CA ARG A 112 -3.95 -15.58 -26.68
C ARG A 112 -4.88 -14.81 -27.61
N GLU A 113 -4.51 -13.58 -27.96
CA GLU A 113 -5.30 -12.74 -28.87
C GLU A 113 -5.38 -13.38 -30.27
N TYR A 114 -4.27 -13.92 -30.79
CA TYR A 114 -4.27 -14.67 -32.04
C TYR A 114 -5.18 -15.89 -31.99
N LEU A 115 -5.19 -16.67 -30.89
CA LEU A 115 -6.10 -17.81 -30.73
C LEU A 115 -7.57 -17.37 -30.77
N GLU A 116 -7.92 -16.26 -30.13
CA GLU A 116 -9.28 -15.71 -30.14
C GLU A 116 -9.72 -15.29 -31.56
N ILE A 117 -8.82 -14.64 -32.32
CA ILE A 117 -9.07 -14.24 -33.71
C ILE A 117 -9.18 -15.46 -34.62
N SER A 118 -8.23 -16.39 -34.53
CA SER A 118 -8.21 -17.62 -35.35
C SER A 118 -9.44 -18.48 -35.09
N THR A 119 -9.91 -18.57 -33.84
CA THR A 119 -11.16 -19.28 -33.51
C THR A 119 -12.36 -18.67 -34.23
N LYS A 120 -12.48 -17.34 -34.25
CA LYS A 120 -13.54 -16.65 -35.00
C LYS A 120 -13.45 -16.92 -36.50
N ASN A 121 -12.24 -16.87 -37.06
CA ASN A 121 -12.01 -17.13 -38.49
C ASN A 121 -12.37 -18.56 -38.88
N ILE A 122 -11.95 -19.55 -38.09
CA ILE A 122 -12.29 -20.97 -38.31
C ILE A 122 -13.81 -21.15 -38.29
N ASN A 123 -14.51 -20.60 -37.30
CA ASN A 123 -15.97 -20.69 -37.21
C ASN A 123 -16.66 -20.05 -38.42
N LEU A 124 -16.15 -18.92 -38.92
CA LEU A 124 -16.67 -18.27 -40.13
C LEU A 124 -16.47 -19.14 -41.38
N LEU A 125 -15.28 -19.73 -41.55
CA LEU A 125 -14.98 -20.62 -42.67
C LEU A 125 -15.82 -21.90 -42.62
N GLU A 126 -15.99 -22.49 -41.43
CA GLU A 126 -16.84 -23.66 -41.21
C GLU A 126 -18.30 -23.37 -41.57
N ASN A 127 -18.82 -22.21 -41.15
CA ASN A 127 -20.17 -21.79 -41.49
C ASN A 127 -20.37 -21.54 -42.99
N LYS A 128 -19.34 -21.04 -43.69
CA LYS A 128 -19.38 -20.91 -45.16
C LYS A 128 -19.37 -22.28 -45.84
N LEU A 129 -18.53 -23.21 -45.38
CA LEU A 129 -18.46 -24.57 -45.91
C LEU A 129 -19.81 -25.30 -45.84
N LYS A 130 -20.53 -25.16 -44.71
CA LYS A 130 -21.87 -25.73 -44.52
C LYS A 130 -22.93 -25.23 -45.52
N LYS A 131 -22.70 -24.07 -46.16
CA LYS A 131 -23.65 -23.46 -47.11
C LYS A 131 -23.33 -23.76 -48.57
N ILE A 132 -22.15 -24.29 -48.87
CA ILE A 132 -21.71 -24.58 -50.24
C ILE A 132 -21.92 -26.06 -50.53
N LYS A 133 -22.39 -26.38 -51.75
CA LYS A 133 -22.57 -27.77 -52.18
C LYS A 133 -21.23 -28.49 -52.26
N GLU A 134 -21.15 -29.65 -51.61
CA GLU A 134 -19.96 -30.49 -51.62
C GLU A 134 -19.56 -30.94 -53.03
N GLY A 135 -18.26 -31.13 -53.25
CA GLY A 135 -17.69 -31.60 -54.51
C GLY A 135 -17.45 -30.50 -55.56
N THR A 136 -18.00 -29.29 -55.37
CA THR A 136 -17.73 -28.14 -56.24
C THR A 136 -16.27 -27.66 -56.12
N THR A 137 -15.76 -27.00 -57.17
CA THR A 137 -14.42 -26.40 -57.16
C THR A 137 -14.28 -25.35 -56.05
N GLU A 138 -15.34 -24.57 -55.80
CA GLU A 138 -15.40 -23.58 -54.73
C GLU A 138 -15.32 -24.23 -53.35
N TYR A 139 -16.09 -25.31 -53.12
CA TYR A 139 -16.00 -26.09 -51.88
C TYR A 139 -14.59 -26.62 -51.64
N LYS A 140 -13.94 -27.19 -52.67
CA LYS A 140 -12.57 -27.73 -52.53
C LYS A 140 -11.56 -26.64 -52.14
N LYS A 141 -11.63 -25.46 -52.77
CA LYS A 141 -10.77 -24.32 -52.41
C LYS A 141 -11.00 -23.85 -50.98
N LEU A 142 -12.25 -23.61 -50.60
CA LEU A 142 -12.61 -23.16 -49.25
C LEU A 142 -12.23 -24.20 -48.19
N LYS A 143 -12.38 -25.49 -48.49
CA LYS A 143 -11.98 -26.58 -47.61
C LYS A 143 -10.46 -26.60 -47.40
N GLY A 144 -9.68 -26.32 -48.43
CA GLY A 144 -8.22 -26.12 -48.32
C GLY A 144 -7.90 -25.00 -47.32
N THR A 145 -8.45 -23.80 -47.54
CA THR A 145 -8.24 -22.64 -46.64
C THR A 145 -8.68 -22.92 -45.20
N TYR A 146 -9.78 -23.64 -45.01
CA TYR A 146 -10.24 -24.07 -43.69
C TYR A 146 -9.24 -25.01 -43.01
N VAL A 147 -8.75 -26.02 -43.74
CA VAL A 147 -7.74 -26.97 -43.20
C VAL A 147 -6.46 -26.23 -42.82
N ASP A 148 -5.99 -25.31 -43.66
CA ASP A 148 -4.80 -24.49 -43.38
C ASP A 148 -5.00 -23.65 -42.10
N ALA A 149 -6.16 -22.98 -41.96
CA ALA A 149 -6.49 -22.21 -40.77
C ALA A 149 -6.54 -23.07 -39.48
N VAL A 150 -7.08 -24.28 -39.56
CA VAL A 150 -7.10 -25.24 -38.43
C VAL A 150 -5.69 -25.71 -38.09
N TYR A 151 -4.84 -25.92 -39.09
CA TYR A 151 -3.44 -26.29 -38.88
C TYR A 151 -2.65 -25.16 -38.21
N GLU A 152 -2.77 -23.93 -38.71
CA GLU A 152 -2.16 -22.74 -38.10
C GLU A 152 -2.62 -22.54 -36.65
N TYR A 153 -3.93 -22.65 -36.39
CA TYR A 153 -4.48 -22.57 -35.03
C TYR A 153 -3.87 -23.63 -34.11
N SER A 154 -3.69 -24.87 -34.59
CA SER A 154 -3.09 -25.95 -33.81
C SER A 154 -1.63 -25.65 -33.45
N ASN A 155 -0.86 -25.05 -34.36
CA ASN A 155 0.52 -24.62 -34.11
C ASN A 155 0.58 -23.48 -33.08
N ILE A 156 -0.24 -22.45 -33.24
CA ILE A 156 -0.33 -21.32 -32.28
C ILE A 156 -0.75 -21.85 -30.90
N LYS A 157 -1.70 -22.78 -30.84
CA LYS A 157 -2.17 -23.39 -29.59
C LYS A 157 -1.06 -24.17 -28.90
N LYS A 158 -0.26 -24.92 -29.63
CA LYS A 158 0.92 -25.61 -29.08
C LYS A 158 1.92 -24.61 -28.50
N GLU A 159 2.29 -23.59 -29.27
CA GLU A 159 3.22 -22.55 -28.82
C GLU A 159 2.71 -21.76 -27.61
N PHE A 160 1.39 -21.54 -27.52
CA PHE A 160 0.73 -20.93 -26.37
C PHE A 160 0.94 -21.74 -25.09
N TYR A 161 0.72 -23.06 -25.13
CA TYR A 161 0.93 -23.91 -23.95
C TYR A 161 2.41 -24.02 -23.58
N GLU A 162 3.31 -24.16 -24.56
CA GLU A 162 4.76 -24.15 -24.28
C GLU A 162 5.23 -22.84 -23.64
N THR A 163 4.68 -21.71 -24.09
CA THR A 163 4.96 -20.39 -23.49
C THR A 163 4.39 -20.30 -22.07
N LYS A 164 3.19 -20.84 -21.85
CA LYS A 164 2.55 -20.90 -20.53
C LYS A 164 3.37 -21.72 -19.53
N GLU A 165 3.83 -22.90 -19.94
CA GLU A 165 4.65 -23.78 -19.09
C GLU A 165 5.98 -23.11 -18.69
N LYS A 166 6.61 -22.37 -19.61
CA LYS A 166 7.82 -21.59 -19.30
C LYS A 166 7.56 -20.48 -18.28
N LEU A 167 6.44 -19.76 -18.41
CA LEU A 167 6.04 -18.74 -17.43
C LEU A 167 5.83 -19.37 -16.04
N GLU A 168 5.07 -20.46 -15.96
CA GLU A 168 4.81 -21.19 -14.72
C GLU A 168 6.10 -21.72 -14.08
N TYR A 169 7.04 -22.21 -14.89
CA TYR A 169 8.35 -22.64 -14.42
C TYR A 169 9.16 -21.50 -13.77
N ILE A 170 9.23 -20.33 -14.43
CA ILE A 170 9.93 -19.15 -13.88
C ILE A 170 9.25 -18.67 -12.60
N GLU A 171 7.92 -18.68 -12.59
CA GLU A 171 7.09 -18.32 -11.44
C GLU A 171 7.37 -19.23 -10.24
N GLU A 172 7.49 -20.54 -10.42
CA GLU A 172 7.72 -21.45 -9.29
C GLU A 172 9.20 -21.50 -8.85
N LEU A 173 10.15 -21.33 -9.78
CA LEU A 173 11.59 -21.36 -9.50
C LEU A 173 12.00 -20.35 -8.42
N ASN A 174 11.51 -19.11 -8.52
CA ASN A 174 11.98 -18.01 -7.68
C ASN A 174 11.10 -17.73 -6.46
N LYS A 175 9.85 -18.20 -6.45
CA LYS A 175 8.81 -17.80 -5.49
C LYS A 175 9.19 -18.09 -4.05
N LYS A 176 9.58 -19.34 -3.74
CA LYS A 176 9.95 -19.72 -2.37
C LYS A 176 11.14 -18.92 -1.85
N LYS A 177 12.16 -18.72 -2.68
CA LYS A 177 13.36 -17.93 -2.31
C LYS A 177 12.99 -16.45 -2.10
N PHE A 178 12.23 -15.88 -3.04
CA PHE A 178 11.79 -14.49 -2.98
C PHE A 178 10.96 -14.21 -1.73
N LEU A 179 9.89 -14.97 -1.51
CA LEU A 179 8.98 -14.77 -0.37
C LEU A 179 9.73 -14.85 0.95
N ARG A 180 10.62 -15.84 1.10
CA ARG A 180 11.46 -15.97 2.30
C ARG A 180 12.32 -14.73 2.53
N LEU A 181 13.07 -14.29 1.52
CA LEU A 181 13.97 -13.14 1.66
C LEU A 181 13.21 -11.82 1.88
N PHE A 182 12.09 -11.65 1.18
CA PHE A 182 11.26 -10.45 1.30
C PHE A 182 10.63 -10.34 2.69
N ILE A 183 10.08 -11.45 3.21
CA ILE A 183 9.50 -11.51 4.55
C ILE A 183 10.57 -11.23 5.61
N LEU A 184 11.74 -11.86 5.50
CA LEU A 184 12.85 -11.62 6.43
C LEU A 184 13.24 -10.13 6.46
N LYS A 185 13.41 -9.51 5.27
CA LYS A 185 13.77 -8.09 5.17
C LYS A 185 12.66 -7.17 5.69
N ARG A 186 11.40 -7.46 5.38
CA ARG A 186 10.23 -6.73 5.89
C ARG A 186 10.20 -6.76 7.42
N ASP A 187 10.32 -7.94 8.01
CA ASP A 187 10.22 -8.14 9.46
C ASP A 187 11.44 -7.58 10.20
N GLU A 188 12.56 -7.37 9.51
CA GLU A 188 13.71 -6.65 10.04
C GLU A 188 13.51 -5.13 10.04
N ILE A 189 12.94 -4.58 8.96
CA ILE A 189 12.90 -3.13 8.69
C ILE A 189 11.64 -2.47 9.25
N MET A 190 10.47 -3.05 9.02
CA MET A 190 9.19 -2.44 9.36
C MET A 190 9.06 -2.15 10.87
N PRO A 191 9.45 -3.04 11.79
CA PRO A 191 9.39 -2.74 13.22
C PRO A 191 10.31 -1.57 13.63
N LYS A 192 11.47 -1.42 12.99
CA LYS A 192 12.39 -0.28 13.24
C LYS A 192 11.74 1.03 12.79
N PHE A 193 11.05 1.01 11.64
CA PHE A 193 10.35 2.18 11.11
C PHE A 193 9.11 2.54 11.95
N GLU A 194 8.34 1.55 12.39
CA GLU A 194 7.23 1.74 13.33
C GLU A 194 7.72 2.36 14.63
N LYS A 195 8.83 1.86 15.20
CA LYS A 195 9.43 2.43 16.40
C LYS A 195 9.83 3.90 16.21
N LEU A 196 10.48 4.24 15.10
CA LEU A 196 10.85 5.62 14.78
C LEU A 196 9.62 6.53 14.75
N LEU A 197 8.60 6.13 13.99
CA LEU A 197 7.38 6.90 13.82
C LEU A 197 6.63 7.04 15.15
N ASN A 198 6.54 5.99 15.95
CA ASN A 198 5.91 6.01 17.27
C ASN A 198 6.57 7.04 18.20
N ILE A 199 7.91 7.04 18.24
CA ILE A 199 8.70 7.98 19.04
C ILE A 199 8.47 9.42 18.55
N LYS A 200 8.49 9.65 17.24
CA LYS A 200 8.25 11.00 16.67
C LYS A 200 6.87 11.53 17.05
N ILE A 201 5.83 10.69 16.92
CA ILE A 201 4.45 11.07 17.30
C ILE A 201 4.35 11.35 18.80
N TYR A 202 4.98 10.52 19.64
CA TYR A 202 5.02 10.75 21.09
C TYR A 202 5.60 12.12 21.45
N TYR A 203 6.77 12.48 20.91
CA TYR A 203 7.38 13.79 21.20
C TYR A 203 6.56 14.95 20.64
N PHE A 204 5.98 14.79 19.45
CA PHE A 204 5.11 15.80 18.89
C PHE A 204 3.86 16.02 19.74
N GLU A 205 3.23 14.96 20.23
CA GLU A 205 2.09 15.05 21.15
C GLU A 205 2.43 15.86 22.39
N LYS A 206 3.57 15.57 23.03
CA LYS A 206 4.05 16.33 24.19
C LYS A 206 4.28 17.80 23.84
N LEU A 207 4.96 18.06 22.72
CA LEU A 207 5.27 19.43 22.30
C LEU A 207 4.02 20.22 21.95
N LEU A 208 3.04 19.60 21.28
CA LEU A 208 1.77 20.19 20.92
C LEU A 208 1.02 20.67 22.18
N TRP A 209 0.90 19.81 23.19
CA TRP A 209 0.21 20.16 24.43
C TRP A 209 0.96 21.20 25.28
N ILE A 210 2.30 21.13 25.31
CA ILE A 210 3.12 22.19 25.93
C ILE A 210 2.86 23.53 25.22
N SER A 211 2.75 23.53 23.90
CA SER A 211 2.48 24.75 23.13
C SER A 211 1.07 25.26 23.37
N ALA A 212 0.09 24.36 23.42
CA ALA A 212 -1.31 24.67 23.72
C ALA A 212 -1.46 25.33 25.09
N SER A 213 -0.79 24.79 26.12
CA SER A 213 -0.81 25.35 27.48
C SER A 213 -0.19 26.75 27.60
N LYS A 214 0.61 27.18 26.61
CA LYS A 214 1.25 28.50 26.56
C LYS A 214 0.49 29.51 25.69
N SER A 215 -0.42 29.04 24.85
CA SER A 215 -1.26 29.90 24.02
C SER A 215 -2.38 30.51 24.87
N ARG A 216 -2.44 31.84 24.90
CA ARG A 216 -3.49 32.56 25.65
C ARG A 216 -4.87 32.26 25.08
N ASP A 217 -4.97 32.19 23.76
CA ASP A 217 -6.25 31.98 23.07
C ASP A 217 -6.80 30.57 23.37
N ILE A 218 -5.94 29.56 23.33
CA ILE A 218 -6.30 28.18 23.69
C ILE A 218 -6.66 28.07 25.18
N VAL A 219 -5.86 28.64 26.08
CA VAL A 219 -6.15 28.61 27.52
C VAL A 219 -7.49 29.29 27.85
N ASN A 220 -7.75 30.46 27.25
CA ASN A 220 -9.02 31.17 27.42
C ASN A 220 -10.19 30.33 26.89
N TYR A 221 -10.04 29.72 25.71
CA TYR A 221 -11.06 28.85 25.13
C TYR A 221 -11.38 27.67 26.05
N PHE A 222 -10.36 26.97 26.54
CA PHE A 222 -10.54 25.80 27.43
C PHE A 222 -11.23 26.18 28.74
N THR A 223 -10.83 27.32 29.32
CA THR A 223 -11.43 27.86 30.56
C THR A 223 -12.90 28.20 30.34
N ASN A 224 -13.23 28.93 29.28
CA ASN A 224 -14.60 29.34 28.97
C ASN A 224 -15.51 28.15 28.58
N SER A 225 -14.91 27.10 28.03
CA SER A 225 -15.60 25.86 27.64
C SER A 225 -15.69 24.83 28.78
N ASN A 226 -15.24 25.18 29.98
CA ASN A 226 -15.21 24.30 31.16
C ASN A 226 -14.51 22.95 30.89
N ILE A 227 -13.38 23.02 30.17
CA ILE A 227 -12.49 21.88 29.91
C ILE A 227 -11.44 21.83 31.02
N ASP A 228 -11.15 20.63 31.54
CA ASP A 228 -10.06 20.45 32.49
C ASP A 228 -8.74 21.00 31.91
N ILE A 229 -8.00 21.80 32.69
CA ILE A 229 -6.76 22.48 32.26
C ILE A 229 -5.55 21.51 32.22
N ASP A 230 -5.81 20.21 32.31
CA ASP A 230 -4.78 19.19 32.05
C ASP A 230 -4.64 19.01 30.53
N PHE A 231 -3.80 19.85 29.90
CA PHE A 231 -3.50 19.81 28.46
C PHE A 231 -2.86 18.48 28.07
N SER A 232 -3.71 17.50 27.73
CA SER A 232 -3.28 16.16 27.37
C SER A 232 -4.24 15.53 26.35
N THR A 233 -3.72 14.56 25.60
CA THR A 233 -4.52 13.77 24.66
C THR A 233 -5.72 13.13 25.36
N LYS A 234 -5.53 12.61 26.57
CA LYS A 234 -6.60 11.96 27.35
C LYS A 234 -7.72 12.92 27.71
N THR A 235 -7.37 14.11 28.21
CA THR A 235 -8.34 15.16 28.55
C THR A 235 -9.10 15.61 27.32
N PHE A 236 -8.39 15.81 26.20
CA PHE A 236 -9.01 16.27 24.98
C PHE A 236 -9.93 15.21 24.35
N ILE A 237 -9.59 13.91 24.41
CA ILE A 237 -10.51 12.85 23.95
C ILE A 237 -11.78 12.84 24.81
N LYS A 238 -11.66 12.97 26.13
CA LYS A 238 -12.83 13.01 27.04
C LYS A 238 -13.74 14.21 26.72
N TYR A 239 -13.15 15.39 26.53
CA TYR A 239 -13.88 16.57 26.10
C TYR A 239 -14.58 16.32 24.76
N TYR A 240 -13.84 15.86 23.76
CA TYR A 240 -14.38 15.62 22.42
C TYR A 240 -15.57 14.65 22.47
N LEU A 241 -15.44 13.52 23.18
CA LEU A 241 -16.53 12.54 23.33
C LEU A 241 -17.76 13.08 24.06
N LYS A 242 -17.60 14.02 25.00
CA LYS A 242 -18.71 14.64 25.74
C LYS A 242 -19.52 15.62 24.89
N HIS A 243 -18.86 16.26 23.92
CA HIS A 243 -19.43 17.35 23.12
C HIS A 243 -19.64 17.00 21.65
N ILE A 244 -19.42 15.75 21.27
CA ILE A 244 -19.59 15.28 19.90
C ILE A 244 -21.06 15.16 19.53
N ASP A 245 -21.41 15.68 18.36
CA ASP A 245 -22.71 15.41 17.74
C ASP A 245 -22.70 13.98 17.16
N THR A 246 -23.33 13.05 17.87
CA THR A 246 -23.37 11.63 17.51
C THR A 246 -24.18 11.36 16.23
N GLU A 247 -25.07 12.26 15.84
CA GLU A 247 -25.85 12.12 14.61
C GLU A 247 -25.03 12.49 13.37
N LYS A 248 -24.06 13.41 13.53
CA LYS A 248 -23.17 13.85 12.45
C LYS A 248 -21.82 13.14 12.42
N THR A 249 -21.49 12.36 13.44
CA THR A 249 -20.19 11.70 13.54
C THR A 249 -20.30 10.20 13.30
N ASN A 250 -19.44 9.67 12.42
CA ASN A 250 -19.31 8.24 12.21
C ASN A 250 -19.02 7.48 13.52
N GLN A 251 -19.87 6.49 13.81
CA GLN A 251 -19.75 5.58 14.97
C GLN A 251 -18.37 4.93 15.09
N GLU A 252 -17.73 4.56 13.98
CA GLU A 252 -16.38 3.97 13.98
C GLU A 252 -15.34 4.89 14.60
N PHE A 253 -15.49 6.22 14.44
CA PHE A 253 -14.58 7.19 15.04
C PHE A 253 -14.83 7.31 16.54
N ILE A 254 -16.09 7.28 16.99
CA ILE A 254 -16.45 7.26 18.41
C ILE A 254 -15.86 6.02 19.09
N ASP A 255 -15.99 4.84 18.47
CA ASP A 255 -15.44 3.60 18.99
C ASP A 255 -13.91 3.61 19.03
N TYR A 256 -13.27 4.21 18.03
CA TYR A 256 -11.83 4.45 18.02
C TYR A 256 -11.39 5.32 19.21
N LEU A 257 -12.09 6.42 19.50
CA LEU A 257 -11.76 7.31 20.62
C LEU A 257 -11.94 6.62 21.98
N LYS A 258 -13.00 5.83 22.15
CA LYS A 258 -13.19 5.00 23.34
C LYS A 258 -12.03 4.01 23.53
N LYS A 259 -11.58 3.35 22.45
CA LYS A 259 -10.40 2.46 22.48
C LYS A 259 -9.12 3.23 22.82
N ALA A 260 -8.92 4.42 22.25
CA ALA A 260 -7.77 5.27 22.54
C ALA A 260 -7.65 5.64 24.03
N LEU A 261 -8.77 5.94 24.69
CA LEU A 261 -8.79 6.19 26.14
C LEU A 261 -8.33 4.99 26.98
N LEU A 262 -8.55 3.75 26.53
CA LEU A 262 -8.11 2.55 27.25
C LEU A 262 -6.60 2.36 27.20
N VAL A 263 -5.96 2.85 26.13
CA VAL A 263 -4.50 2.76 25.93
C VAL A 263 -3.78 3.91 26.64
N LEU A 264 -4.42 5.07 26.76
CA LEU A 264 -3.96 6.25 27.51
C LEU A 264 -4.28 6.10 29.01
N LYS A 265 -3.61 5.17 29.70
CA LYS A 265 -3.73 5.02 31.17
C LYS A 265 -3.25 6.26 31.90
#